data_AF-A0A3B8XST7-F1
#
_entry.id   AF-A0A3B8XST7-F1
#
_cell.length_a   1.000
_cell.length_b   1.000
_cell.length_c   1.000
_cell.angle_alpha   90.00
_cell.angle_beta   90.00
_cell.angle_gamma   90.00
#
_symmetry.space_group_name_H-M   'P 1'
#
loop_
_entity.id
_entity.type
_entity.pdbx_description
1 polymer ?
#
loop_
_entity_poly.entity_id
_entity_poly.type
_entity_poly.pdbx_seq_one_letter_code
_entity_poly.pdbx_strand_id
1 'polypeptide(L)'
;MGRLPKRGIDRTIGTHTGGQCRDGAAMRIDAHQHFWRLSNPFCSWPTEAEEPIYADFQPADLEPLLVSHGIDGTVLVQAAPSLAETQYLLELAGRSAFVKAVVGWIDFAAPSALADLEALASNRLFRGLRPMLQSIPDPAWMLEEDFREIYERLAELGLVFDALILPAHLGYLSELAARHPRLSIVIDHAAKPSIRDGMMGFESWAGDMARLARHGNVSCKISGLLTEAMPGAALADLRPWLDHLFAVFGPERLLWGSDWPVLNLRSNYAGWISLCEAWFEGKPAQAREWIFGITACRVYGLTSNERVHLAQATGGARHGTH
;
A
#
# COMPACT_ATOMS: atom_id res chain seq x y z
N MET A 1 21.60 -64.26 42.93
CA MET A 1 20.33 -64.65 42.29
C MET A 1 19.36 -63.49 42.47
N GLY A 2 18.75 -62.83 41.48
CA GLY A 2 18.75 -62.97 40.03
C GLY A 2 18.64 -61.60 39.34
N ARG A 3 18.94 -61.59 38.04
CA ARG A 3 19.05 -60.45 37.12
C ARG A 3 17.68 -60.05 36.54
N LEU A 4 17.47 -58.73 36.35
CA LEU A 4 16.89 -57.94 35.22
C LEU A 4 15.77 -58.54 34.33
N PRO A 5 14.83 -57.69 33.81
CA PRO A 5 15.10 -56.98 32.55
C PRO A 5 14.65 -55.51 32.47
N LYS A 6 15.33 -54.80 31.57
CA LYS A 6 15.07 -53.46 31.03
C LYS A 6 13.77 -53.43 30.20
N ARG A 7 13.04 -52.31 30.21
CA ARG A 7 12.32 -51.79 29.03
C ARG A 7 12.38 -50.26 29.03
N GLY A 8 12.95 -49.71 27.97
CA GLY A 8 12.80 -48.30 27.61
C GLY A 8 11.55 -48.10 26.76
N ILE A 9 10.95 -46.92 26.89
CA ILE A 9 10.13 -46.30 25.86
C ILE A 9 10.56 -44.84 25.80
N ASP A 10 11.21 -44.53 24.69
CA ASP A 10 11.44 -43.22 24.11
C ASP A 10 10.10 -42.69 23.55
N ARG A 11 9.68 -41.47 23.92
CA ARG A 11 8.79 -40.58 23.13
C ARG A 11 8.95 -39.10 23.52
N THR A 12 9.75 -38.42 22.71
CA THR A 12 9.41 -37.17 22.00
C THR A 12 8.79 -35.99 22.76
N ILE A 13 9.64 -34.97 22.88
CA ILE A 13 9.42 -33.53 22.61
C ILE A 13 8.02 -33.21 22.05
N GLY A 14 7.25 -32.47 22.84
CA GLY A 14 6.14 -31.64 22.38
C GLY A 14 6.38 -30.23 22.88
N THR A 15 7.31 -29.50 22.25
CA THR A 15 7.34 -28.04 22.39
C THR A 15 6.08 -27.51 21.75
N HIS A 16 5.11 -27.14 22.58
CA HIS A 16 4.10 -26.17 22.20
C HIS A 16 4.84 -24.90 21.75
N THR A 17 5.02 -24.76 20.45
CA THR A 17 5.28 -23.45 19.83
C THR A 17 3.98 -22.67 19.91
N GLY A 18 3.72 -22.12 21.10
CA GLY A 18 2.85 -20.97 21.23
C GLY A 18 3.37 -19.91 20.26
N GLY A 19 2.49 -19.41 19.40
CA GLY A 19 2.77 -18.25 18.58
C GLY A 19 3.30 -17.16 19.50
N GLN A 20 4.57 -16.82 19.33
CA GLN A 20 5.14 -15.67 20.00
C GLN A 20 4.38 -14.46 19.48
N CYS A 21 3.51 -13.89 20.32
CA CYS A 21 3.08 -12.51 20.17
C CYS A 21 4.35 -11.68 20.02
N ARG A 22 4.49 -11.00 18.87
CA ARG A 22 5.54 -10.00 18.66
C ARG A 22 5.20 -8.78 19.51
N ASP A 23 5.54 -8.83 20.79
CA ASP A 23 5.48 -7.65 21.65
C ASP A 23 6.54 -6.65 21.19
N GLY A 24 6.11 -5.58 20.50
CA GLY A 24 6.91 -4.38 20.25
C GLY A 24 7.35 -4.10 18.80
N ALA A 25 7.04 -4.96 17.82
CA ALA A 25 7.36 -4.69 16.42
C ALA A 25 6.33 -3.76 15.77
N ALA A 26 6.79 -2.80 14.96
CA ALA A 26 5.89 -1.93 14.18
C ALA A 26 5.04 -2.76 13.20
N MET A 27 3.78 -2.36 13.05
CA MET A 27 2.83 -2.97 12.11
C MET A 27 3.39 -2.96 10.69
N ARG A 28 3.38 -4.11 10.00
CA ARG A 28 3.74 -4.21 8.57
C ARG A 28 2.50 -4.10 7.70
N ILE A 29 2.55 -3.23 6.70
CA ILE A 29 1.45 -2.91 5.80
C ILE A 29 1.86 -3.20 4.36
N ASP A 30 1.03 -3.95 3.64
CA ASP A 30 1.01 -3.90 2.18
C ASP A 30 0.24 -2.65 1.72
N ALA A 31 0.95 -1.61 1.30
CA ALA A 31 0.32 -0.35 0.94
C ALA A 31 -0.31 -0.34 -0.47
N HIS A 32 -0.31 -1.46 -1.20
CA HIS A 32 -0.89 -1.50 -2.53
C HIS A 32 -1.28 -2.93 -2.95
N GLN A 33 -2.57 -3.23 -2.94
CA GLN A 33 -3.12 -4.45 -3.53
C GLN A 33 -4.54 -4.21 -4.05
N HIS A 34 -5.02 -5.14 -4.88
CA HIS A 34 -6.32 -5.09 -5.52
C HIS A 34 -7.15 -6.35 -5.26
N PHE A 35 -8.47 -6.20 -5.32
CA PHE A 35 -9.43 -7.30 -5.43
C PHE A 35 -10.40 -7.01 -6.56
N TRP A 36 -10.79 -8.02 -7.31
CA TRP A 36 -11.84 -7.90 -8.31
C TRP A 36 -12.58 -9.22 -8.50
N ARG A 37 -13.75 -9.11 -9.12
CA ARG A 37 -14.46 -10.24 -9.73
C ARG A 37 -14.69 -9.89 -11.19
N LEU A 38 -14.32 -10.78 -12.10
CA LEU A 38 -14.49 -10.57 -13.54
C LEU A 38 -15.97 -10.42 -13.92
N SER A 39 -16.87 -11.01 -13.13
CA SER A 39 -18.32 -10.89 -13.31
C SER A 39 -18.90 -9.53 -12.94
N ASN A 40 -18.15 -8.66 -12.25
CA ASN A 40 -18.64 -7.33 -11.89
C ASN A 40 -18.72 -6.44 -13.16
N PRO A 41 -19.81 -5.67 -13.35
CA PRO A 41 -20.03 -4.90 -14.58
C PRO A 41 -19.03 -3.75 -14.79
N PHE A 42 -18.35 -3.32 -13.73
CA PHE A 42 -17.30 -2.30 -13.78
C PHE A 42 -15.90 -2.89 -14.02
N CYS A 43 -15.73 -4.21 -14.01
CA CYS A 43 -14.46 -4.87 -14.23
C CYS A 43 -14.17 -5.00 -15.73
N SER A 44 -13.54 -3.97 -16.33
CA SER A 44 -13.13 -3.99 -17.74
C SER A 44 -11.69 -4.46 -17.97
N TRP A 45 -10.91 -4.56 -16.90
CA TRP A 45 -9.55 -5.07 -16.85
C TRP A 45 -9.37 -5.83 -15.52
N PRO A 46 -8.62 -6.94 -15.45
CA PRO A 46 -7.84 -7.56 -16.52
C PRO A 46 -8.69 -8.24 -17.60
N THR A 47 -8.06 -8.51 -18.75
CA THR A 47 -8.62 -9.26 -19.88
C THR A 47 -7.88 -10.58 -20.09
N GLU A 48 -8.31 -11.39 -21.05
CA GLU A 48 -7.59 -12.62 -21.44
C GLU A 48 -6.13 -12.37 -21.86
N ALA A 49 -5.78 -11.14 -22.26
CA ALA A 49 -4.40 -10.78 -22.57
C ALA A 49 -3.47 -10.83 -21.33
N GLU A 50 -4.03 -10.68 -20.14
CA GLU A 50 -3.34 -10.77 -18.85
C GLU A 50 -3.60 -12.12 -18.17
N GLU A 51 -3.45 -13.23 -18.91
CA GLU A 51 -3.85 -14.60 -18.50
C GLU A 51 -3.54 -14.97 -17.03
N PRO A 52 -2.35 -14.72 -16.45
CA PRO A 52 -2.05 -15.08 -15.06
C PRO A 52 -2.92 -14.38 -14.01
N ILE A 53 -3.56 -13.27 -14.38
CA ILE A 53 -4.42 -12.48 -13.51
C ILE A 53 -5.85 -12.36 -14.05
N TYR A 54 -6.18 -13.03 -15.15
CA TYR A 54 -7.54 -13.12 -15.67
C TYR A 54 -8.37 -14.14 -14.87
N ALA A 55 -8.54 -13.85 -13.58
CA ALA A 55 -9.29 -14.65 -12.62
C ALA A 55 -9.91 -13.74 -11.55
N ASP A 56 -10.82 -14.28 -10.74
CA ASP A 56 -11.31 -13.59 -9.54
C ASP A 56 -10.24 -13.61 -8.45
N PHE A 57 -10.01 -12.47 -7.80
CA PHE A 57 -9.10 -12.34 -6.66
C PHE A 57 -9.84 -11.67 -5.50
N GLN A 58 -9.86 -12.35 -4.36
CA GLN A 58 -10.67 -12.00 -3.19
C GLN A 58 -9.82 -12.08 -1.90
N PRO A 59 -10.34 -11.60 -0.76
CA PRO A 59 -9.61 -11.61 0.51
C PRO A 59 -9.05 -12.97 0.92
N ALA A 60 -9.80 -14.05 0.64
CA ALA A 60 -9.41 -15.42 0.97
C ALA A 60 -8.16 -15.89 0.19
N ASP A 61 -7.86 -15.29 -0.96
CA ASP A 61 -6.69 -15.64 -1.78
C ASP A 61 -5.42 -14.94 -1.27
N LEU A 62 -5.57 -13.74 -0.71
CA LEU A 62 -4.45 -12.94 -0.20
C LEU A 62 -4.11 -13.26 1.27
N GLU A 63 -5.12 -13.49 2.12
CA GLU A 63 -4.93 -13.69 3.57
C GLU A 63 -3.87 -14.74 3.94
N PRO A 64 -3.81 -15.93 3.31
CA PRO A 64 -2.76 -16.91 3.60
C PRO A 64 -1.34 -16.39 3.29
N LEU A 65 -1.19 -15.52 2.29
CA LEU A 65 0.08 -14.89 1.92
C LEU A 65 0.49 -13.82 2.94
N LEU A 66 -0.48 -13.05 3.46
CA LEU A 66 -0.21 -12.08 4.52
C LEU A 66 0.27 -12.78 5.80
N VAL A 67 -0.42 -13.85 6.20
CA VAL A 67 -0.08 -14.64 7.39
C VAL A 67 1.31 -15.26 7.27
N SER A 68 1.63 -15.89 6.13
CA SER A 68 2.91 -16.57 5.93
C SER A 68 4.11 -15.62 5.94
N HIS A 69 3.90 -14.35 5.58
CA HIS A 69 4.93 -13.33 5.53
C HIS A 69 4.88 -12.29 6.67
N GLY A 70 3.93 -12.45 7.60
CA GLY A 70 3.75 -11.57 8.75
C GLY A 70 3.46 -10.12 8.35
N ILE A 71 2.50 -9.94 7.44
CA ILE A 71 1.94 -8.64 7.06
C ILE A 71 0.63 -8.46 7.83
N ASP A 72 0.54 -7.37 8.61
CA ASP A 72 -0.52 -7.15 9.59
C ASP A 72 -1.76 -6.45 9.00
N GLY A 73 -1.61 -5.82 7.83
CA GLY A 73 -2.72 -5.22 7.12
C GLY A 73 -2.38 -4.73 5.73
N THR A 74 -3.41 -4.26 5.02
CA THR A 74 -3.28 -3.81 3.63
C THR A 74 -4.03 -2.51 3.37
N VAL A 75 -3.61 -1.80 2.34
CA VAL A 75 -4.37 -0.74 1.66
C VAL A 75 -4.94 -1.33 0.37
N LEU A 76 -6.27 -1.42 0.30
CA LEU A 76 -7.00 -1.91 -0.87
C LEU A 76 -7.24 -0.76 -1.85
N VAL A 77 -6.77 -0.89 -3.09
CA VAL A 77 -6.79 0.17 -4.08
C VAL A 77 -7.75 -0.18 -5.22
N GLN A 78 -8.52 0.79 -5.71
CA GLN A 78 -9.40 0.66 -6.89
C GLN A 78 -8.68 0.04 -8.08
N ALA A 79 -9.33 -0.81 -8.87
CA ALA A 79 -8.79 -1.40 -10.10
C ALA A 79 -9.56 -0.96 -11.36
N ALA A 80 -10.68 -0.25 -11.22
CA ALA A 80 -11.52 0.27 -12.28
C ALA A 80 -11.94 1.73 -12.00
N PRO A 81 -12.15 2.55 -13.05
CA PRO A 81 -12.58 3.94 -12.89
C PRO A 81 -14.09 4.00 -12.64
N SER A 82 -14.53 3.50 -11.48
CA SER A 82 -15.96 3.40 -11.14
C SER A 82 -16.24 3.70 -9.67
N LEU A 83 -17.19 4.60 -9.43
CA LEU A 83 -17.72 4.84 -8.08
C LEU A 83 -18.34 3.57 -7.48
N ALA A 84 -18.97 2.74 -8.32
CA ALA A 84 -19.54 1.46 -7.88
C ALA A 84 -18.46 0.48 -7.43
N GLU A 85 -17.28 0.49 -8.05
CA GLU A 85 -16.16 -0.30 -7.56
C GLU A 85 -15.70 0.20 -6.18
N THR A 86 -15.55 1.51 -6.00
CA THR A 86 -15.18 2.07 -4.69
C THR A 86 -16.11 1.61 -3.57
N GLN A 87 -17.42 1.64 -3.83
CA GLN A 87 -18.43 1.14 -2.88
C GLN A 87 -18.26 -0.36 -2.61
N TYR A 88 -18.07 -1.16 -3.66
CA TYR A 88 -17.79 -2.59 -3.55
C TYR A 88 -16.53 -2.89 -2.71
N LEU A 89 -15.44 -2.13 -2.90
CA LEU A 89 -14.20 -2.29 -2.13
C LEU A 89 -14.39 -1.91 -0.65
N LEU A 90 -15.17 -0.87 -0.36
CA LEU A 90 -15.50 -0.50 1.02
C LEU A 90 -16.34 -1.59 1.72
N GLU A 91 -17.30 -2.20 1.02
CA GLU A 91 -18.07 -3.34 1.55
C GLU A 91 -17.19 -4.57 1.80
N LEU A 92 -16.24 -4.83 0.90
CA LEU A 92 -15.29 -5.93 1.04
C LEU A 92 -14.33 -5.69 2.22
N ALA A 93 -13.83 -4.47 2.35
CA ALA A 93 -12.97 -4.05 3.45
C ALA A 93 -13.68 -4.14 4.80
N GLY A 94 -14.97 -3.77 4.87
CA GLY A 94 -15.79 -3.90 6.09
C GLY A 94 -15.94 -5.35 6.59
N ARG A 95 -15.68 -6.34 5.73
CA ARG A 95 -15.73 -7.78 6.06
C ARG A 95 -14.36 -8.43 6.17
N SER A 96 -13.28 -7.69 5.92
CA SER A 96 -11.92 -8.21 5.80
C SER A 96 -11.00 -7.50 6.79
N ALA A 97 -10.81 -8.08 7.98
CA ALA A 97 -10.16 -7.39 9.10
C ALA A 97 -8.71 -6.93 8.83
N PHE A 98 -8.01 -7.56 7.89
CA PHE A 98 -6.66 -7.15 7.48
C PHE A 98 -6.67 -5.92 6.56
N VAL A 99 -7.77 -5.59 5.88
CA VAL A 99 -7.86 -4.37 5.07
C VAL A 99 -8.04 -3.18 6.01
N LYS A 100 -7.03 -2.29 6.05
CA LYS A 100 -6.99 -1.14 6.98
C LYS A 100 -7.41 0.17 6.32
N ALA A 101 -7.34 0.23 5.00
CA ALA A 101 -7.76 1.37 4.22
C ALA A 101 -8.20 0.96 2.82
N VAL A 102 -9.02 1.81 2.22
CA VAL A 102 -9.44 1.77 0.83
C VAL A 102 -9.04 3.10 0.16
N VAL A 103 -8.35 2.99 -0.96
CA VAL A 103 -8.12 4.10 -1.89
C VAL A 103 -9.07 3.87 -3.07
N GLY A 104 -10.08 4.72 -3.18
CA GLY A 104 -11.15 4.58 -4.16
C GLY A 104 -10.93 5.41 -5.42
N TRP A 105 -12.01 5.52 -6.18
CA TRP A 105 -12.16 6.34 -7.37
C TRP A 105 -13.49 7.10 -7.32
N ILE A 106 -13.45 8.34 -7.81
CA ILE A 106 -14.61 9.14 -8.21
C ILE A 106 -14.30 9.76 -9.58
N ASP A 107 -15.34 10.19 -10.29
CA ASP A 107 -15.17 10.98 -11.48
C ASP A 107 -14.91 12.44 -11.09
N PHE A 108 -13.67 12.90 -11.22
CA PHE A 108 -13.30 14.29 -10.91
C PHE A 108 -13.99 15.30 -11.83
N ALA A 109 -14.32 14.90 -13.06
CA ALA A 109 -14.97 15.77 -14.04
C ALA A 109 -16.50 15.79 -13.88
N ALA A 110 -17.06 14.94 -13.03
CA ALA A 110 -18.49 14.94 -12.78
C ALA A 110 -18.88 16.13 -11.89
N PRO A 111 -20.02 16.80 -12.16
CA PRO A 111 -20.56 17.81 -11.25
C PRO A 111 -20.85 17.29 -9.83
N SER A 112 -20.95 15.96 -9.65
CA SER A 112 -21.14 15.30 -8.36
C SER A 112 -19.85 15.02 -7.59
N ALA A 113 -18.66 15.27 -8.16
CA ALA A 113 -17.38 14.82 -7.61
C ALA A 113 -17.19 15.14 -6.11
N LEU A 114 -17.46 16.38 -5.71
CA LEU A 114 -17.36 16.79 -4.30
C LEU A 114 -18.38 16.07 -3.41
N ALA A 115 -19.63 15.93 -3.87
CA ALA A 115 -20.66 15.23 -3.11
C ALA A 115 -20.32 13.73 -2.95
N ASP A 116 -19.80 13.11 -4.02
CA ASP A 116 -19.36 11.71 -4.00
C ASP A 116 -18.17 11.52 -3.05
N LEU A 117 -17.19 12.44 -3.08
CA LEU A 117 -16.06 12.45 -2.15
C LEU A 117 -16.53 12.52 -0.69
N GLU A 118 -17.44 13.44 -0.37
CA GLU A 118 -17.95 13.62 1.00
C GLU A 118 -18.78 12.42 1.48
N ALA A 119 -19.58 11.83 0.60
CA ALA A 119 -20.33 10.63 0.90
C ALA A 119 -19.40 9.46 1.25
N LEU A 120 -18.33 9.25 0.47
CA LEU A 120 -17.34 8.22 0.73
C LEU A 120 -16.53 8.48 2.00
N ALA A 121 -16.19 9.73 2.28
CA ALA A 121 -15.43 10.13 3.48
C ALA A 121 -16.14 9.84 4.81
N SER A 122 -17.47 9.61 4.78
CA SER A 122 -18.20 9.12 5.95
C SER A 122 -17.77 7.73 6.41
N ASN A 123 -17.15 6.94 5.53
CA ASN A 123 -16.60 5.62 5.85
C ASN A 123 -15.15 5.74 6.34
N ARG A 124 -14.89 5.35 7.59
CA ARG A 124 -13.54 5.41 8.21
C ARG A 124 -12.44 4.65 7.46
N LEU A 125 -12.80 3.66 6.64
CA LEU A 125 -11.84 2.89 5.84
C LEU A 125 -11.48 3.61 4.55
N PHE A 126 -12.27 4.58 4.09
CA PHE A 126 -11.95 5.38 2.90
C PHE A 126 -10.84 6.38 3.23
N ARG A 127 -9.63 6.18 2.70
CA ARG A 127 -8.44 6.97 3.04
C ARG A 127 -7.80 7.70 1.86
N GLY A 128 -8.34 7.57 0.66
CA GLY A 128 -7.81 8.28 -0.49
C GLY A 128 -8.54 8.04 -1.80
N LEU A 129 -8.09 8.77 -2.81
CA LEU A 129 -8.55 8.66 -4.19
C LEU A 129 -7.38 8.40 -5.13
N ARG A 130 -7.64 7.64 -6.19
CA ARG A 130 -6.69 7.35 -7.26
C ARG A 130 -7.35 7.51 -8.62
N PRO A 131 -7.29 8.69 -9.27
CA PRO A 131 -7.64 8.81 -10.68
C PRO A 131 -6.70 7.95 -11.54
N MET A 132 -7.21 7.38 -12.64
CA MET A 132 -6.41 6.58 -13.58
C MET A 132 -5.63 7.48 -14.55
N LEU A 133 -4.78 8.37 -14.02
CA LEU A 133 -4.08 9.41 -14.78
C LEU A 133 -3.29 8.83 -15.96
N GLN A 134 -2.62 7.68 -15.79
CA GLN A 134 -1.90 7.00 -16.86
C GLN A 134 -2.74 6.65 -18.10
N SER A 135 -4.07 6.60 -17.97
CA SER A 135 -5.02 6.26 -19.02
C SER A 135 -5.72 7.50 -19.61
N ILE A 136 -5.44 8.69 -19.07
CA ILE A 136 -5.98 9.96 -19.56
C ILE A 136 -4.99 10.54 -20.59
N PRO A 137 -5.45 10.91 -21.81
CA PRO A 137 -4.53 11.35 -22.88
C PRO A 137 -3.70 12.60 -22.55
N ASP A 138 -4.26 13.55 -21.80
CA ASP A 138 -3.57 14.78 -21.42
C ASP A 138 -2.79 14.59 -20.11
N PRO A 139 -1.44 14.61 -20.13
CA PRO A 139 -0.64 14.47 -18.92
C PRO A 139 -0.80 15.65 -17.95
N ALA A 140 -1.32 16.79 -18.42
CA ALA A 140 -1.60 17.97 -17.60
C ALA A 140 -3.00 17.94 -16.98
N TRP A 141 -3.85 16.96 -17.28
CA TRP A 141 -5.24 16.88 -16.82
C TRP A 141 -5.39 17.04 -15.29
N MET A 142 -4.43 16.56 -14.50
CA MET A 142 -4.44 16.75 -13.03
C MET A 142 -4.35 18.22 -12.57
N LEU A 143 -4.03 19.14 -13.47
CA LEU A 143 -3.89 20.58 -13.19
C LEU A 143 -5.10 21.40 -13.63
N GLU A 144 -6.16 20.75 -14.16
CA GLU A 144 -7.41 21.44 -14.49
C GLU A 144 -7.91 22.23 -13.28
N GLU A 145 -8.23 23.50 -13.48
CA GLU A 145 -8.61 24.41 -12.38
C GLU A 145 -9.91 23.97 -11.69
N ASP A 146 -10.79 23.27 -12.40
CA ASP A 146 -12.04 22.72 -11.86
C ASP A 146 -11.80 21.65 -10.78
N PHE A 147 -10.60 21.04 -10.72
CA PHE A 147 -10.27 20.04 -9.70
C PHE A 147 -9.72 20.64 -8.41
N ARG A 148 -9.47 21.95 -8.39
CA ARG A 148 -8.89 22.66 -7.24
C ARG A 148 -9.67 22.39 -5.94
N GLU A 149 -10.99 22.50 -5.99
CA GLU A 149 -11.85 22.29 -4.82
C GLU A 149 -11.80 20.84 -4.32
N ILE A 150 -11.65 19.87 -5.23
CA ILE A 150 -11.50 18.46 -4.88
C ILE A 150 -10.19 18.23 -4.12
N TYR A 151 -9.08 18.81 -4.59
CA TYR A 151 -7.78 18.72 -3.91
C TYR A 151 -7.77 19.41 -2.54
N GLU A 152 -8.38 20.58 -2.44
CA GLU A 152 -8.54 21.29 -1.18
C GLU A 152 -9.37 20.45 -0.19
N ARG A 153 -10.47 19.84 -0.66
CA ARG A 153 -11.34 19.01 0.17
C ARG A 153 -10.68 17.71 0.61
N LEU A 154 -9.93 17.05 -0.26
CA LEU A 154 -9.08 15.90 0.09
C LEU A 154 -8.13 16.23 1.24
N ALA A 155 -7.43 17.37 1.14
CA ALA A 155 -6.50 17.82 2.16
C ALA A 155 -7.19 18.12 3.51
N GLU A 156 -8.36 18.76 3.50
CA GLU A 156 -9.15 19.04 4.71
C GLU A 156 -9.63 17.77 5.41
N LEU A 157 -10.04 16.76 4.63
CA LEU A 157 -10.50 15.47 5.14
C LEU A 157 -9.34 14.56 5.57
N GLY A 158 -8.08 14.96 5.34
CA GLY A 158 -6.91 14.13 5.62
C GLY A 158 -6.85 12.88 4.75
N LEU A 159 -7.40 12.96 3.54
CA LEU A 159 -7.40 11.88 2.54
C LEU A 159 -6.20 12.03 1.60
N VAL A 160 -5.73 10.89 1.10
CA VAL A 160 -4.54 10.78 0.26
C VAL A 160 -4.91 10.81 -1.21
N PHE A 161 -4.10 11.49 -2.02
CA PHE A 161 -4.13 11.41 -3.47
C PHE A 161 -3.05 10.43 -3.95
N ASP A 162 -3.48 9.25 -4.39
CA ASP A 162 -2.60 8.26 -5.02
C ASP A 162 -2.47 8.60 -6.51
N ALA A 163 -1.25 8.96 -6.94
CA ALA A 163 -0.93 9.36 -8.30
C ALA A 163 -0.48 8.15 -9.12
N LEU A 164 -1.40 7.51 -9.84
CA LEU A 164 -1.11 6.47 -10.84
C LEU A 164 -0.63 7.10 -12.15
N ILE A 165 0.66 7.36 -12.23
CA ILE A 165 1.28 8.15 -13.29
C ILE A 165 2.44 7.45 -14.01
N LEU A 166 2.78 7.99 -15.17
CA LEU A 166 3.97 7.67 -15.98
C LEU A 166 5.02 8.80 -15.87
N PRO A 167 6.28 8.59 -16.33
CA PRO A 167 7.33 9.62 -16.24
C PRO A 167 6.95 10.97 -16.87
N ALA A 168 6.15 10.96 -17.94
CA ALA A 168 5.66 12.17 -18.60
C ALA A 168 4.81 13.09 -17.70
N HIS A 169 4.27 12.58 -16.59
CA HIS A 169 3.44 13.35 -15.67
C HIS A 169 4.24 13.99 -14.52
N LEU A 170 5.51 13.62 -14.32
CA LEU A 170 6.24 13.99 -13.11
C LEU A 170 6.37 15.51 -12.92
N GLY A 171 6.55 16.25 -14.02
CA GLY A 171 6.56 17.71 -14.01
C GLY A 171 5.23 18.30 -13.53
N TYR A 172 4.11 17.79 -14.05
CA TYR A 172 2.77 18.24 -13.68
C TYR A 172 2.41 17.86 -12.24
N LEU A 173 2.82 16.67 -11.77
CA LEU A 173 2.64 16.29 -10.37
C LEU A 173 3.44 17.19 -9.43
N SER A 174 4.65 17.61 -9.83
CA SER A 174 5.46 18.56 -9.06
C SER A 174 4.78 19.92 -8.96
N GLU A 175 4.12 20.36 -10.02
CA GLU A 175 3.32 21.58 -10.01
C GLU A 175 2.09 21.44 -9.09
N LEU A 176 1.35 20.33 -9.20
CA LEU A 176 0.21 20.04 -8.32
C LEU A 176 0.63 20.03 -6.83
N ALA A 177 1.73 19.37 -6.51
CA ALA A 177 2.27 19.30 -5.16
C ALA A 177 2.62 20.69 -4.60
N ALA A 178 3.15 21.58 -5.45
CA ALA A 178 3.45 22.96 -5.09
C ALA A 178 2.17 23.81 -4.89
N ARG A 179 1.14 23.60 -5.72
CA ARG A 179 -0.16 24.29 -5.62
C ARG A 179 -0.93 23.87 -4.35
N HIS A 180 -0.80 22.62 -3.93
CA HIS A 180 -1.53 22.05 -2.78
C HIS A 180 -0.60 21.46 -1.71
N PRO A 181 0.19 22.27 -0.98
CA PRO A 181 1.19 21.77 -0.03
C PRO A 181 0.61 21.03 1.19
N ARG A 182 -0.72 21.12 1.41
CA ARG A 182 -1.44 20.36 2.46
C ARG A 182 -1.97 19.00 1.97
N LEU A 183 -2.05 18.78 0.66
CA LEU A 183 -2.53 17.53 0.09
C LEU A 183 -1.45 16.45 0.24
N SER A 184 -1.77 15.35 0.90
CA SER A 184 -0.88 14.19 0.94
C SER A 184 -0.92 13.46 -0.40
N ILE A 185 0.22 13.37 -1.08
CA ILE A 185 0.35 12.76 -2.40
C ILE A 185 1.23 11.51 -2.29
N VAL A 186 0.80 10.41 -2.90
CA VAL A 186 1.59 9.17 -2.99
C VAL A 186 1.79 8.81 -4.44
N ILE A 187 3.04 8.76 -4.89
CA ILE A 187 3.40 8.29 -6.23
C ILE A 187 3.25 6.76 -6.25
N ASP A 188 2.38 6.24 -7.10
CA ASP A 188 2.26 4.81 -7.32
C ASP A 188 3.42 4.28 -8.18
N HIS A 189 3.92 3.10 -7.81
CA HIS A 189 4.91 2.32 -8.57
C HIS A 189 6.13 3.13 -9.07
N ALA A 190 6.59 4.09 -8.27
CA ALA A 190 7.66 5.01 -8.64
C ALA A 190 7.45 5.77 -9.97
N ALA A 191 6.18 6.03 -10.32
CA ALA A 191 5.74 6.59 -11.58
C ALA A 191 6.13 5.75 -12.81
N LYS A 192 6.20 4.41 -12.62
CA LYS A 192 6.37 3.41 -13.67
C LYS A 192 7.55 3.71 -14.60
N PRO A 193 8.79 3.74 -14.06
CA PRO A 193 9.97 3.98 -14.88
C PRO A 193 10.13 2.89 -15.93
N SER A 194 10.71 3.20 -17.10
CA SER A 194 10.97 2.23 -18.17
C SER A 194 12.13 1.28 -17.87
N ILE A 195 12.05 0.50 -16.78
CA ILE A 195 13.13 -0.40 -16.32
C ILE A 195 13.53 -1.43 -17.40
N ARG A 196 12.56 -1.88 -18.21
CA ARG A 196 12.80 -2.78 -19.34
C ARG A 196 13.80 -2.27 -20.37
N ASP A 197 13.99 -0.96 -20.46
CA ASP A 197 14.93 -0.31 -21.39
C ASP A 197 16.34 -0.15 -20.76
N GLY A 198 16.60 -0.84 -19.65
CA GLY A 198 17.84 -0.72 -18.90
C GLY A 198 17.98 0.67 -18.28
N MET A 199 19.15 1.30 -18.38
CA MET A 199 19.39 2.64 -17.82
C MET A 199 18.92 3.79 -18.74
N MET A 200 18.33 3.48 -19.89
CA MET A 200 17.76 4.51 -20.76
C MET A 200 16.60 5.22 -20.05
N GLY A 201 16.63 6.55 -20.03
CA GLY A 201 15.61 7.36 -19.34
C GLY A 201 15.79 7.45 -17.82
N PHE A 202 16.73 6.71 -17.22
CA PHE A 202 16.99 6.76 -15.77
C PHE A 202 17.30 8.18 -15.30
N GLU A 203 18.21 8.91 -15.95
CA GLU A 203 18.63 10.24 -15.50
C GLU A 203 17.47 11.26 -15.50
N SER A 204 16.60 11.20 -16.51
CA SER A 204 15.42 12.07 -16.59
C SER A 204 14.45 11.75 -15.46
N TRP A 205 14.07 10.48 -15.33
CA TRP A 205 13.19 10.02 -14.25
C TRP A 205 13.79 10.34 -12.87
N ALA A 206 15.08 10.11 -12.68
CA ALA A 206 15.78 10.34 -11.42
C ALA A 206 15.78 11.83 -11.05
N GLY A 207 16.04 12.71 -12.03
CA GLY A 207 15.99 14.16 -11.85
C GLY A 207 14.59 14.65 -11.48
N ASP A 208 13.55 14.12 -12.14
CA ASP A 208 12.16 14.44 -11.83
C ASP A 208 11.72 13.93 -10.45
N MET A 209 12.07 12.70 -10.09
CA MET A 209 11.79 12.14 -8.76
C MET A 209 12.52 12.93 -7.66
N ALA A 210 13.75 13.39 -7.91
CA ALA A 210 14.47 14.24 -6.99
C ALA A 210 13.81 15.62 -6.82
N ARG A 211 13.24 16.19 -7.89
CA ARG A 211 12.43 17.43 -7.82
C ARG A 211 11.18 17.21 -6.96
N LEU A 212 10.43 16.14 -7.21
CA LEU A 212 9.24 15.77 -6.44
C LEU A 212 9.55 15.54 -4.97
N ALA A 213 10.69 14.89 -4.67
CA ALA A 213 11.13 14.64 -3.31
C ALA A 213 11.44 15.94 -2.51
N ARG A 214 11.54 17.10 -3.14
CA ARG A 214 11.64 18.40 -2.43
C ARG A 214 10.31 18.85 -1.84
N HIS A 215 9.19 18.28 -2.28
CA HIS A 215 7.88 18.55 -1.72
C HIS A 215 7.64 17.64 -0.51
N GLY A 216 7.47 18.23 0.67
CA GLY A 216 7.33 17.48 1.93
C GLY A 216 6.04 16.66 2.02
N ASN A 217 5.04 16.99 1.20
CA ASN A 217 3.75 16.32 1.10
C ASN A 217 3.71 15.18 0.07
N VAL A 218 4.84 14.85 -0.57
CA VAL A 218 4.94 13.76 -1.54
C VAL A 218 5.69 12.57 -0.95
N SER A 219 5.06 11.41 -1.01
CA SER A 219 5.64 10.09 -0.71
C SER A 219 5.62 9.20 -1.96
N CYS A 220 6.31 8.06 -1.94
CA CYS A 220 6.40 7.16 -3.09
C CYS A 220 6.28 5.69 -2.67
N LYS A 221 5.52 4.89 -3.41
CA LYS A 221 5.46 3.45 -3.22
C LYS A 221 6.59 2.73 -3.94
N ILE A 222 7.17 1.75 -3.27
CA ILE A 222 8.01 0.70 -3.83
C ILE A 222 7.08 -0.50 -4.07
N SER A 223 6.52 -0.55 -5.27
CA SER A 223 5.53 -1.53 -5.73
C SER A 223 5.52 -1.56 -7.26
N GLY A 224 4.98 -2.60 -7.89
CA GLY A 224 4.77 -2.64 -9.35
C GLY A 224 6.02 -2.51 -10.23
N LEU A 225 7.25 -2.56 -9.68
CA LEU A 225 8.46 -2.33 -10.48
C LEU A 225 8.79 -3.51 -11.40
N LEU A 226 8.41 -4.73 -11.02
CA LEU A 226 8.68 -5.93 -11.81
C LEU A 226 7.88 -5.95 -13.13
N THR A 227 6.68 -5.37 -13.16
CA THR A 227 5.86 -5.27 -14.39
C THR A 227 6.41 -4.24 -15.36
N GLU A 228 7.20 -3.28 -14.89
CA GLU A 228 7.94 -2.33 -15.72
C GLU A 228 9.29 -2.85 -16.23
N ALA A 229 9.81 -3.93 -15.63
CA ALA A 229 11.05 -4.58 -16.01
C ALA A 229 10.86 -5.70 -17.05
N MET A 230 11.98 -6.21 -17.59
CA MET A 230 11.97 -7.40 -18.43
C MET A 230 11.55 -8.65 -17.63
N PRO A 231 10.89 -9.64 -18.26
CA PRO A 231 10.60 -10.92 -17.61
C PRO A 231 11.86 -11.56 -17.03
N GLY A 232 11.78 -12.04 -15.78
CA GLY A 232 12.93 -12.62 -15.08
C GLY A 232 13.88 -11.59 -14.44
N ALA A 233 13.52 -10.30 -14.41
CA ALA A 233 14.29 -9.27 -13.72
C ALA A 233 14.58 -9.64 -12.26
N ALA A 234 15.80 -9.35 -11.83
CA ALA A 234 16.30 -9.59 -10.49
C ALA A 234 16.55 -8.27 -9.75
N LEU A 235 17.00 -8.37 -8.50
CA LEU A 235 17.34 -7.19 -7.70
C LEU A 235 18.37 -6.28 -8.39
N ALA A 236 19.32 -6.82 -9.16
CA ALA A 236 20.32 -6.02 -9.85
C ALA A 236 19.70 -5.02 -10.86
N ASP A 237 18.60 -5.41 -11.51
CA ASP A 237 17.91 -4.57 -12.50
C ASP A 237 17.10 -3.44 -11.82
N LEU A 238 16.57 -3.72 -10.62
CA LEU A 238 15.76 -2.76 -9.86
C LEU A 238 16.59 -1.87 -8.94
N ARG A 239 17.78 -2.32 -8.52
CA ARG A 239 18.60 -1.67 -7.49
C ARG A 239 18.92 -0.20 -7.80
N PRO A 240 19.31 0.21 -9.03
CA PRO A 240 19.57 1.63 -9.31
C PRO A 240 18.36 2.53 -9.03
N TRP A 241 17.16 2.07 -9.39
CA TRP A 241 15.91 2.79 -9.20
C TRP A 241 15.54 2.87 -7.72
N LEU A 242 15.60 1.73 -7.03
CA LEU A 242 15.31 1.64 -5.60
C LEU A 242 16.27 2.48 -4.75
N ASP A 243 17.58 2.40 -5.04
CA ASP A 243 18.60 3.16 -4.31
C ASP A 243 18.47 4.66 -4.56
N HIS A 244 18.09 5.09 -5.78
CA HIS A 244 17.78 6.50 -6.04
C HIS A 244 16.57 6.99 -5.24
N LEU A 245 15.46 6.23 -5.25
CA LEU A 245 14.27 6.56 -4.45
C LEU A 245 14.63 6.68 -2.97
N PHE A 246 15.40 5.74 -2.44
CA PHE A 246 15.88 5.76 -1.06
C PHE A 246 16.71 7.00 -0.75
N ALA A 247 17.61 7.38 -1.64
CA ALA A 247 18.47 8.55 -1.46
C ALA A 247 17.68 9.88 -1.44
N VAL A 248 16.65 10.03 -2.29
CA VAL A 248 15.93 11.32 -2.42
C VAL A 248 14.71 11.43 -1.52
N PHE A 249 13.95 10.36 -1.30
CA PHE A 249 12.77 10.39 -0.42
C PHE A 249 13.10 10.12 1.04
N GLY A 250 14.07 9.24 1.29
CA GLY A 250 14.32 8.65 2.61
C GLY A 250 13.26 7.61 3.00
N PRO A 251 13.54 6.75 4.00
CA PRO A 251 12.64 5.69 4.40
C PRO A 251 11.29 6.20 4.93
N GLU A 252 11.28 7.38 5.53
CA GLU A 252 10.07 8.01 6.09
C GLU A 252 9.06 8.45 5.02
N ARG A 253 9.40 8.44 3.72
CA ARG A 253 8.48 8.80 2.63
C ARG A 253 8.38 7.70 1.56
N LEU A 254 8.91 6.52 1.86
CA LEU A 254 8.80 5.34 1.03
C LEU A 254 7.87 4.31 1.69
N LEU A 255 6.98 3.73 0.89
CA LEU A 255 6.00 2.74 1.34
C LEU A 255 6.18 1.46 0.52
N TRP A 256 6.25 0.30 1.17
CA TRP A 256 6.20 -0.97 0.47
C TRP A 256 4.77 -1.31 0.07
N GLY A 257 4.58 -1.79 -1.16
CA GLY A 257 3.34 -2.39 -1.62
C GLY A 257 3.62 -3.57 -2.54
N SER A 258 2.73 -4.56 -2.54
CA SER A 258 2.93 -5.77 -3.35
C SER A 258 2.56 -5.57 -4.81
N ASP A 259 1.55 -4.74 -5.08
CA ASP A 259 0.82 -4.69 -6.36
C ASP A 259 0.13 -6.02 -6.68
N TRP A 260 -0.17 -6.84 -5.67
CA TRP A 260 -0.90 -8.09 -5.86
C TRP A 260 -2.36 -7.80 -6.24
N PRO A 261 -2.98 -8.57 -7.17
CA PRO A 261 -2.43 -9.74 -7.85
C PRO A 261 -1.72 -9.40 -9.17
N VAL A 262 -1.64 -8.12 -9.58
CA VAL A 262 -0.93 -7.69 -10.80
C VAL A 262 0.53 -8.16 -10.82
N LEU A 263 1.16 -8.21 -9.65
CA LEU A 263 2.46 -8.84 -9.39
C LEU A 263 2.60 -10.24 -10.02
N ASN A 264 1.53 -11.02 -10.09
CA ASN A 264 1.53 -12.39 -10.62
C ASN A 264 1.84 -12.46 -12.12
N LEU A 265 1.81 -11.34 -12.84
CA LEU A 265 2.30 -11.23 -14.23
C LEU A 265 3.82 -11.43 -14.36
N ARG A 266 4.57 -11.33 -13.25
CA ARG A 266 6.05 -11.34 -13.26
C ARG A 266 6.68 -12.13 -12.13
N SER A 267 6.00 -12.29 -11.01
CA SER A 267 6.53 -12.98 -9.83
C SER A 267 5.39 -13.51 -8.98
N ASN A 268 5.61 -13.65 -7.68
CA ASN A 268 4.60 -13.93 -6.68
C ASN A 268 4.92 -13.15 -5.40
N TYR A 269 3.99 -13.14 -4.45
CA TYR A 269 4.09 -12.38 -3.20
C TYR A 269 5.39 -12.66 -2.43
N ALA A 270 5.75 -13.94 -2.29
CA ALA A 270 6.97 -14.37 -1.60
C ALA A 270 8.25 -13.92 -2.33
N GLY A 271 8.25 -13.98 -3.66
CA GLY A 271 9.35 -13.54 -4.51
C GLY A 271 9.60 -12.04 -4.37
N TRP A 272 8.55 -11.23 -4.40
CA TRP A 272 8.68 -9.78 -4.19
C TRP A 272 9.18 -9.42 -2.80
N ILE A 273 8.64 -10.05 -1.74
CA ILE A 273 9.15 -9.86 -0.39
C ILE A 273 10.64 -10.23 -0.30
N SER A 274 11.03 -11.39 -0.85
CA SER A 274 12.43 -11.83 -0.80
C SER A 274 13.36 -10.85 -1.51
N LEU A 275 12.94 -10.31 -2.67
CA LEU A 275 13.69 -9.30 -3.40
C LEU A 275 13.85 -8.01 -2.58
N CYS A 276 12.77 -7.52 -1.96
CA CYS A 276 12.83 -6.32 -1.12
C CYS A 276 13.66 -6.53 0.15
N GLU A 277 13.55 -7.69 0.82
CA GLU A 277 14.37 -8.03 1.99
C GLU A 277 15.86 -8.06 1.63
N ALA A 278 16.23 -8.64 0.48
CA ALA A 278 17.60 -8.60 -0.04
C ALA A 278 18.06 -7.18 -0.41
N TRP A 279 17.15 -6.31 -0.84
CA TRP A 279 17.46 -4.90 -1.07
C TRP A 279 17.77 -4.14 0.22
N PHE A 280 17.12 -4.49 1.33
CA PHE A 280 17.37 -3.89 2.65
C PHE A 280 18.71 -4.29 3.28
N GLU A 281 19.37 -5.34 2.78
CA GLU A 281 20.68 -5.75 3.29
C GLU A 281 21.70 -4.59 3.24
N GLY A 282 22.33 -4.32 4.38
CA GLY A 282 23.30 -3.21 4.53
C GLY A 282 22.67 -1.82 4.71
N LYS A 283 21.34 -1.67 4.72
CA LYS A 283 20.66 -0.41 5.05
C LYS A 283 20.41 -0.29 6.57
N PRO A 284 20.20 0.93 7.10
CA PRO A 284 19.89 1.12 8.52
C PRO A 284 18.67 0.29 8.95
N ALA A 285 18.73 -0.36 10.12
CA ALA A 285 17.68 -1.28 10.58
C ALA A 285 16.27 -0.66 10.57
N GLN A 286 16.16 0.62 10.96
CA GLN A 286 14.89 1.34 10.99
C GLN A 286 14.29 1.58 9.59
N ALA A 287 15.12 1.62 8.52
CA ALA A 287 14.62 1.85 7.17
C ALA A 287 13.59 0.79 6.76
N ARG A 288 13.86 -0.47 7.13
CA ARG A 288 12.96 -1.60 6.89
C ARG A 288 11.61 -1.42 7.59
N GLU A 289 11.60 -1.02 8.86
CA GLU A 289 10.38 -0.81 9.64
C GLU A 289 9.54 0.36 9.11
N TRP A 290 10.20 1.45 8.72
CA TRP A 290 9.55 2.59 8.08
C TRP A 290 8.88 2.19 6.77
N ILE A 291 9.64 1.57 5.87
CA ILE A 291 9.18 1.29 4.52
C ILE A 291 8.12 0.18 4.51
N PHE A 292 8.27 -0.88 5.30
CA PHE A 292 7.27 -1.94 5.39
C PHE A 292 6.02 -1.57 6.17
N GLY A 293 5.93 -0.41 6.83
CA GLY A 293 4.87 -0.19 7.80
C GLY A 293 4.63 1.24 8.23
N ILE A 294 5.57 1.82 8.99
CA ILE A 294 5.33 3.09 9.69
C ILE A 294 4.95 4.21 8.72
N THR A 295 5.59 4.28 7.55
CA THR A 295 5.25 5.29 6.53
C THR A 295 3.82 5.14 6.04
N ALA A 296 3.36 3.92 5.76
CA ALA A 296 1.97 3.66 5.33
C ALA A 296 0.98 4.01 6.44
N CYS A 297 1.27 3.64 7.69
CA CYS A 297 0.44 4.01 8.83
C CYS A 297 0.33 5.52 9.00
N ARG A 298 1.43 6.27 8.82
CA ARG A 298 1.40 7.73 8.91
C ARG A 298 0.62 8.36 7.76
N VAL A 299 0.92 7.97 6.52
CA VAL A 299 0.37 8.58 5.30
C VAL A 299 -1.13 8.33 5.19
N TYR A 300 -1.59 7.10 5.39
CA TYR A 300 -3.01 6.75 5.36
C TYR A 300 -3.66 6.84 6.74
N GLY A 301 -3.00 7.46 7.74
CA GLY A 301 -3.45 7.58 9.13
C GLY A 301 -4.05 6.31 9.73
N LEU A 302 -3.41 5.17 9.51
CA LEU A 302 -3.78 3.88 10.07
C LEU A 302 -3.35 3.85 11.52
N THR A 303 -4.31 3.72 12.44
CA THR A 303 -3.98 3.50 13.84
C THR A 303 -3.58 2.04 14.02
N SER A 304 -2.41 1.78 14.61
CA SER A 304 -2.16 0.50 15.26
C SER A 304 -3.25 0.33 16.32
N ASN A 305 -4.16 -0.63 16.16
CA ASN A 305 -5.37 -0.78 17.00
C ASN A 305 -5.12 -0.40 18.47
N GLU A 306 -5.84 0.64 18.88
CA GLU A 306 -6.49 0.82 20.18
C GLU A 306 -6.01 -0.09 21.32
N ARG A 307 -5.11 0.44 22.17
CA ARG A 307 -5.24 0.14 23.61
C ARG A 307 -6.46 0.92 24.12
N VAL A 308 -7.65 0.33 24.07
CA VAL A 308 -8.73 0.75 24.97
C VAL A 308 -8.30 0.35 26.39
N HIS A 309 -7.56 1.22 27.07
CA HIS A 309 -7.45 1.16 28.52
C HIS A 309 -8.77 1.65 29.10
N LEU A 310 -9.72 0.73 29.25
CA LEU A 310 -10.76 0.84 30.27
C LEU A 310 -10.10 0.61 31.63
N ALA A 311 -9.46 1.66 32.14
CA ALA A 311 -9.00 1.72 33.51
C ALA A 311 -9.01 3.19 33.96
N GLN A 312 -10.17 3.65 34.42
CA GLN A 312 -10.29 4.54 35.59
C GLN A 312 -11.77 4.78 35.91
N ALA A 313 -12.36 3.83 36.64
CA ALA A 313 -13.50 4.08 37.53
C ALA A 313 -13.40 3.14 38.73
N THR A 314 -12.29 3.22 39.47
CA THR A 314 -12.21 2.78 40.87
C THR A 314 -11.72 3.96 41.70
N GLY A 315 -12.56 4.99 41.76
CA GLY A 315 -12.40 6.11 42.68
C GLY A 315 -13.50 6.07 43.74
N GLY A 316 -13.11 5.74 44.98
CA GLY A 316 -13.77 6.26 46.17
C GLY A 316 -14.66 5.28 46.96
N ALA A 317 -14.03 4.35 47.68
CA ALA A 317 -14.59 3.90 48.94
C ALA A 317 -14.57 5.08 49.92
N ARG A 318 -15.73 5.68 50.20
CA ARG A 318 -15.91 6.57 51.36
C ARG A 318 -16.25 5.71 52.57
N HIS A 319 -15.28 5.56 53.47
CA HIS A 319 -15.57 5.35 54.88
C HIS A 319 -16.12 6.67 55.43
N GLY A 320 -17.34 6.62 55.95
CA GLY A 320 -17.94 7.67 56.75
C GLY A 320 -18.62 7.01 57.94
N THR A 321 -17.89 6.92 59.05
CA THR A 321 -18.43 6.71 60.39
C THR A 321 -19.25 7.93 60.79
N HIS A 322 -20.54 7.74 61.09
CA HIS A 322 -21.27 8.30 62.22
C HIS A 322 -22.55 7.50 62.44
#